data_AF-A0A6G3XNY4-F1
#
_entry.id   AF-A0A6G3XNY4-F1
#
_cell.length_a   1.000
_cell.length_b   1.000
_cell.length_c   1.000
_cell.angle_alpha   90.00
_cell.angle_beta   90.00
_cell.angle_gamma   90.00
#
_symmetry.space_group_name_H-M   'P 1'
#
loop_
_entity.id
_entity.type
_entity.pdbx_description
1 polymer ?
#
loop_
_entity_poly.entity_id
_entity_poly.type
_entity_poly.pdbx_seq_one_letter_code
_entity_poly.pdbx_strand_id
1 'polypeptide(L)'
;MSGTSAALTPPAEAVAPVRHPDAPAPGELLGAHYEHCFGCGGGQPHGLHLMARAGEGVSVTAEFTVQPAHQGAPGLAHGGVLATALDETLGSLN
;
A
#
# COMPACT_ATOMS: atom_id res chain seq x y z
N MET A 1 5.46 20.16 -10.43
CA MET A 1 4.07 20.67 -10.57
C MET A 1 3.45 20.67 -9.19
N SER A 2 3.42 21.81 -8.50
CA SER A 2 2.70 21.93 -7.21
C SER A 2 1.35 22.57 -7.52
N GLY A 3 0.29 21.77 -7.56
CA GLY A 3 -1.08 22.24 -7.74
C GLY A 3 -1.77 22.28 -6.39
N THR A 4 -1.92 23.47 -5.81
CA THR A 4 -2.76 23.67 -4.62
C THR A 4 -4.23 23.78 -5.06
N SER A 5 -4.88 22.63 -5.25
CA SER A 5 -6.35 22.59 -5.31
C SER A 5 -6.89 22.56 -3.89
N ALA A 6 -7.91 23.37 -3.59
CA ALA A 6 -8.61 23.33 -2.31
C ALA A 6 -9.18 21.92 -1.98
N ALA A 7 -9.33 21.05 -2.99
CA ALA A 7 -9.75 19.67 -2.81
C ALA A 7 -8.69 18.74 -2.18
N LEU A 8 -7.41 19.13 -2.17
CA LEU A 8 -6.31 18.31 -1.63
C LEU A 8 -5.75 18.86 -0.31
N THR A 9 -6.31 19.96 0.20
CA THR A 9 -5.95 20.52 1.49
C THR A 9 -6.93 19.99 2.54
N PRO A 10 -6.46 19.31 3.60
CA PRO A 10 -7.32 18.93 4.72
C PRO A 10 -8.01 20.15 5.36
N PRO A 11 -9.19 19.99 5.97
CA PRO A 11 -9.82 21.03 6.78
C PRO A 11 -8.85 21.61 7.82
N ALA A 12 -9.00 22.89 8.16
CA ALA A 12 -8.06 23.57 9.07
C ALA A 12 -8.04 22.93 10.48
N GLU A 13 -9.14 22.30 10.87
CA GLU A 13 -9.33 21.56 12.11
C GLU A 13 -8.90 20.09 12.03
N ALA A 14 -8.47 19.61 10.87
CA ALA A 14 -8.02 18.24 10.71
C ALA A 14 -6.75 18.01 11.55
N VAL A 15 -6.80 17.00 12.40
CA VAL A 15 -5.66 16.57 13.22
C VAL A 15 -4.93 15.46 12.48
N ALA A 16 -3.59 15.51 12.47
CA ALA A 16 -2.79 14.44 11.92
C ALA A 16 -3.06 13.12 12.68
N PRO A 17 -3.15 11.98 11.98
CA PRO A 17 -3.33 10.70 12.64
C PRO A 17 -2.13 10.40 13.55
N VAL A 18 -2.41 9.79 14.71
CA VAL A 18 -1.39 9.38 15.68
C VAL A 18 -1.31 7.87 15.69
N ARG A 19 -0.10 7.34 15.70
CA ARG A 19 0.15 5.89 15.77
C ARG A 19 -0.45 5.30 17.04
N HIS A 20 -1.18 4.20 16.91
CA HIS A 20 -1.71 3.46 18.05
C HIS A 20 -0.56 2.86 18.89
N PRO A 21 -0.65 2.82 20.24
CA PRO A 21 0.40 2.24 21.09
C PRO A 21 0.67 0.75 20.80
N ASP A 22 -0.36 0.03 20.34
CA ASP A 22 -0.26 -1.40 19.99
C ASP A 22 0.06 -1.64 18.50
N ALA A 23 0.37 -0.59 17.74
CA ALA A 23 0.73 -0.75 16.33
C ALA A 23 2.06 -1.52 16.19
N PRO A 24 2.22 -2.40 15.17
CA PRO A 24 3.46 -3.14 14.89
C PRO A 24 4.66 -2.20 14.86
N ALA A 25 5.84 -2.64 15.32
CA ALA A 25 7.03 -1.78 15.40
C ALA A 25 7.55 -1.38 14.00
N PRO A 26 8.27 -0.25 13.86
CA PRO A 26 8.89 0.08 12.58
C PRO A 26 9.77 -1.08 12.06
N GLY A 27 9.61 -1.44 10.78
CA GLY A 27 10.25 -2.56 10.10
C GLY A 27 9.48 -3.89 10.18
N GLU A 28 8.51 -4.02 11.08
CA GLU A 28 7.71 -5.22 11.26
C GLU A 28 6.77 -5.44 10.06
N LEU A 29 6.63 -6.71 9.65
CA LEU A 29 5.76 -7.09 8.53
C LEU A 29 4.30 -7.06 8.97
N LEU A 30 3.49 -6.28 8.27
CA LEU A 30 2.04 -6.30 8.39
C LEU A 30 1.55 -7.52 7.62
N GLY A 31 1.17 -8.57 8.34
CA GLY A 31 0.72 -9.84 7.74
C GLY A 31 -0.47 -9.66 6.80
N ALA A 32 -0.77 -10.70 6.02
CA ALA A 32 -1.93 -10.69 5.13
C ALA A 32 -3.24 -10.57 5.94
N HIS A 33 -4.16 -9.71 5.51
CA HIS A 33 -5.48 -9.61 6.15
C HIS A 33 -6.38 -10.81 5.79
N TYR A 34 -6.09 -11.47 4.67
CA TYR A 34 -6.76 -12.67 4.21
C TYR A 34 -5.76 -13.48 3.36
N GLU A 35 -5.62 -14.77 3.65
CA GLU A 35 -4.65 -15.67 2.98
C GLU A 35 -4.80 -15.67 1.46
N HIS A 36 -6.03 -15.49 1.00
CA HIS A 36 -6.40 -15.49 -0.39
C HIS A 36 -6.74 -14.07 -0.89
N CYS A 37 -6.20 -13.02 -0.26
CA CYS A 37 -6.26 -11.66 -0.80
C CYS A 37 -5.40 -11.56 -2.08
N PHE A 38 -5.89 -10.86 -3.10
CA PHE A 38 -5.12 -10.62 -4.33
C PHE A 38 -3.85 -9.79 -4.05
N GLY A 39 -3.90 -8.80 -3.17
CA GLY A 39 -2.77 -7.95 -2.83
C GLY A 39 -1.73 -8.64 -1.95
N CYS A 40 -2.08 -8.90 -0.69
CA CYS A 40 -1.13 -9.35 0.35
C CYS A 40 -1.14 -10.86 0.64
N GLY A 41 -2.11 -11.62 0.11
CA GLY A 41 -2.30 -13.03 0.45
C GLY A 41 -1.26 -13.94 -0.22
N GLY A 42 -0.46 -14.65 0.57
CA GLY A 42 0.55 -15.58 0.05
C GLY A 42 -0.05 -16.79 -0.67
N GLY A 43 -1.30 -17.14 -0.35
CA GLY A 43 -2.03 -18.26 -0.91
C GLY A 43 -2.75 -17.97 -2.21
N GLN A 44 -2.71 -16.73 -2.75
CA GLN A 44 -3.24 -16.45 -4.10
C GLN A 44 -2.18 -16.69 -5.17
N PRO A 45 -2.27 -17.73 -6.03
CA PRO A 45 -1.21 -18.05 -6.98
C PRO A 45 -0.88 -16.93 -7.98
N HIS A 46 -1.85 -16.06 -8.26
CA HIS A 46 -1.70 -14.93 -9.18
C HIS A 46 -1.85 -13.57 -8.47
N GLY A 47 -1.69 -13.56 -7.14
CA GLY A 47 -1.69 -12.34 -6.34
C GLY A 47 -0.38 -11.56 -6.48
N LEU A 48 -0.37 -10.33 -5.98
CA LEU A 48 0.81 -9.47 -5.97
C LEU A 48 1.83 -9.90 -4.91
N HIS A 49 1.37 -10.60 -3.87
CA HIS A 49 2.18 -11.00 -2.69
C HIS A 49 2.90 -9.81 -2.08
N LEU A 50 2.20 -8.69 -2.00
CA LEU A 50 2.71 -7.42 -1.50
C LEU A 50 3.07 -7.55 -0.02
N MET A 51 4.30 -7.17 0.30
CA MET A 51 4.83 -7.18 1.65
C MET A 51 4.83 -5.76 2.20
N ALA A 52 3.90 -5.45 3.11
CA ALA A 52 3.82 -4.17 3.78
C ALA A 52 4.55 -4.21 5.12
N ARG A 53 5.35 -3.18 5.43
CA ARG A 53 6.07 -3.02 6.69
C ARG A 53 5.70 -1.71 7.35
N ALA A 54 5.45 -1.75 8.66
CA ALA A 54 5.25 -0.53 9.45
C ALA A 54 6.49 0.38 9.35
N GLY A 55 6.28 1.67 9.15
CA GLY A 55 7.34 2.69 9.20
C GLY A 55 7.34 3.44 10.51
N GLU A 56 8.04 4.57 10.56
CA GLU A 56 8.01 5.51 11.68
C GLU A 56 6.71 6.33 11.70
N GLY A 57 6.19 6.66 12.89
CA GLY A 57 4.92 7.39 13.02
C GLY A 57 3.76 6.63 12.36
N VAL A 58 2.98 7.32 11.52
CA VAL A 58 1.92 6.75 10.66
C VAL A 58 2.43 6.66 9.24
N SER A 59 3.24 5.64 8.97
CA SER A 59 3.78 5.36 7.64
C SER A 59 3.91 3.86 7.41
N VAL A 60 3.94 3.47 6.13
CA VAL A 60 4.12 2.09 5.69
C VAL A 60 5.02 2.09 4.46
N THR A 61 5.83 1.05 4.31
CA THR A 61 6.53 0.75 3.05
C THR A 61 6.04 -0.58 2.54
N ALA A 62 5.63 -0.64 1.28
CA ALA A 62 5.16 -1.85 0.65
C ALA A 62 5.97 -2.17 -0.59
N GLU A 63 6.29 -3.44 -0.76
CA GLU A 63 7.10 -3.93 -1.88
C GLU A 63 6.41 -5.14 -2.53
N PHE A 64 6.46 -5.20 -3.85
CA PHE A 64 6.09 -6.39 -4.61
C PHE A 64 6.93 -6.48 -5.88
N THR A 65 7.09 -7.69 -6.41
CA THR A 65 7.85 -7.92 -7.65
C THR A 65 6.91 -7.95 -8.84
N VAL A 66 7.11 -7.06 -9.80
CA VAL A 66 6.37 -7.09 -11.07
C VAL A 66 6.78 -8.33 -11.86
N GLN A 67 5.78 -9.12 -12.28
CA GLN A 67 5.97 -10.35 -13.06
C GLN A 67 5.57 -10.15 -14.52
N PRO A 68 5.97 -11.05 -15.44
CA PRO A 68 5.53 -11.00 -16.84
C PRO A 68 4.00 -10.94 -17.02
N ALA A 69 3.24 -11.57 -16.11
CA ALA A 69 1.78 -11.55 -16.11
C ALA A 69 1.17 -10.18 -15.74
N HIS A 70 1.94 -9.28 -15.14
CA HIS A 70 1.50 -7.94 -14.74
C HIS A 70 1.69 -6.89 -15.84
N GLN A 71 2.07 -7.31 -17.04
CA GLN A 71 2.40 -6.43 -18.15
C GLN A 71 1.16 -5.72 -18.70
N GLY A 72 1.29 -4.42 -18.98
CA GLY A 72 0.27 -3.65 -19.71
C GLY A 72 0.74 -3.36 -21.13
N ALA A 73 1.70 -2.45 -21.26
CA ALA A 73 2.40 -2.21 -22.51
C ALA A 73 3.64 -3.09 -22.61
N PRO A 74 4.19 -3.32 -23.82
CA PRO A 74 5.40 -4.12 -24.02
C PRO A 74 6.54 -3.73 -23.06
N GLY A 75 6.89 -4.63 -22.14
CA GLY A 75 7.96 -4.44 -21.15
C GLY A 75 7.65 -3.51 -19.97
N LEU A 76 6.40 -3.05 -19.80
CA LEU A 76 5.98 -2.15 -18.74
C LEU A 76 4.87 -2.77 -17.87
N ALA A 77 4.89 -2.48 -16.57
CA ALA A 77 3.82 -2.85 -15.66
C ALA A 77 2.50 -2.19 -16.09
N HIS A 78 1.39 -2.92 -15.98
CA HIS A 78 0.05 -2.39 -16.22
C HIS A 78 -0.30 -1.35 -15.16
N GLY A 79 -0.78 -0.18 -15.57
CA GLY A 79 -1.11 0.91 -14.65
C GLY A 79 -2.12 0.51 -13.57
N GLY A 80 -3.10 -0.32 -13.94
CA GLY A 80 -4.07 -0.89 -12.99
C GLY A 80 -3.44 -1.78 -11.92
N VAL A 81 -2.37 -2.53 -12.23
CA VAL A 81 -1.67 -3.36 -11.21
C VAL A 81 -0.93 -2.46 -10.23
N LEU A 82 -0.27 -1.41 -10.72
CA LEU A 82 0.39 -0.42 -9.85
C LEU A 82 -0.63 0.32 -8.98
N ALA A 83 -1.78 0.69 -9.55
CA ALA A 83 -2.87 1.30 -8.79
C ALA A 83 -3.40 0.36 -7.70
N THR A 84 -3.55 -0.94 -8.00
CA THR A 84 -3.91 -1.94 -6.98
C THR A 84 -2.85 -2.04 -5.88
N ALA A 85 -1.56 -2.08 -6.22
CA ALA A 85 -0.50 -2.11 -5.19
C ALA A 85 -0.54 -0.85 -4.29
N LEU A 86 -0.81 0.32 -4.87
CA LEU A 86 -0.97 1.56 -4.11
C LEU A 86 -2.21 1.51 -3.19
N ASP A 87 -3.34 1.01 -3.70
CA ASP A 87 -4.58 0.84 -2.92
C ASP A 87 -4.36 -0.09 -1.72
N GLU A 88 -3.73 -1.25 -1.93
CA GLU A 88 -3.38 -2.21 -0.87
C GLU A 88 -2.41 -1.59 0.17
N THR A 89 -1.47 -0.77 -0.29
CA THR A 89 -0.53 -0.06 0.57
C THR A 89 -1.26 0.95 1.45
N LEU A 90 -2.17 1.74 0.87
CA LEU A 90 -2.98 2.72 1.60
C LEU A 90 -3.94 2.03 2.58
N GLY A 91 -4.53 0.90 2.20
CA GLY A 91 -5.35 0.09 3.10
C GLY A 91 -4.59 -0.49 4.30
N SER A 92 -3.26 -0.51 4.25
CA SER A 92 -2.40 -0.97 5.35
C SER A 92 -2.03 0.15 6.34
N LEU A 93 -2.43 1.40 6.10
CA LEU A 93 -2.17 2.57 6.97
C LEU A 93 -3.22 2.80 8.07
N ASN A 94 -4.01 1.78 8.40
CA ASN A 94 -5.10 1.87 9.37
C ASN A 94 -4.63 1.88 10.83
#